data_AF-A0A350KQ34-F1
#
_entry.id   AF-A0A350KQ34-F1
#
_cell.length_a   1.000
_cell.length_b   1.000
_cell.length_c   1.000
_cell.angle_alpha   90.00
_cell.angle_beta   90.00
_cell.angle_gamma   90.00
#
_symmetry.space_group_name_H-M   'P 1'
#
loop_
_entity.id
_entity.type
_entity.pdbx_description
1 polymer ?
#
loop_
_entity_poly.entity_id
_entity_poly.type
_entity_poly.pdbx_seq_one_letter_code
_entity_poly.pdbx_strand_id
1 'polypeptide(L)'
;MPQTNRASWGSKLGLILASAGSAVGLGNLWRFPYVAGQNGGGTFLLLYLLCTFTIGITLVFAEAALGVKTKSDPTGAFGWIGPKLKFIGVLGVLTSAIIVPYYSVVGGWIVAYVVKSFSV
;
A
#
# COMPACT_ATOMS: atom_id res chain seq x y z
N MET A 1 29.40 10.89 -13.13
CA MET A 1 28.38 10.15 -12.35
C MET A 1 27.16 11.05 -12.28
N PRO A 2 26.01 10.71 -12.89
CA PRO A 2 24.88 11.64 -12.87
C PRO A 2 24.39 11.77 -11.42
N GLN A 3 24.57 12.95 -10.85
CA GLN A 3 24.04 13.35 -9.55
C GLN A 3 22.52 13.43 -9.67
N THR A 4 21.83 12.31 -9.45
CA THR A 4 20.37 12.30 -9.38
C THR A 4 19.96 12.94 -8.07
N ASN A 5 19.58 14.21 -8.13
CA ASN A 5 18.93 14.95 -7.05
C ASN A 5 17.61 14.22 -6.72
N ARG A 6 17.67 13.25 -5.80
CA ARG A 6 16.52 12.43 -5.42
C ARG A 6 15.66 13.26 -4.47
N ALA A 7 14.39 13.41 -4.81
CA ALA A 7 13.46 14.21 -4.04
C ALA A 7 13.42 13.73 -2.57
N SER A 8 13.74 14.63 -1.64
CA SER A 8 13.61 14.39 -0.21
C SER A 8 12.28 14.92 0.28
N TRP A 9 11.70 14.24 1.26
CA TRP A 9 10.48 14.71 1.92
C TRP A 9 10.77 16.01 2.67
N GLY A 10 9.94 17.04 2.47
CA GLY A 10 10.07 18.33 3.13
C GLY A 10 9.73 18.33 4.62
N SER A 11 8.96 17.33 5.09
CA SER A 11 8.61 17.17 6.51
C SER A 11 8.39 15.70 6.87
N LYS A 12 8.80 15.32 8.09
CA LYS A 12 8.54 14.00 8.66
C LYS A 12 7.05 13.71 8.77
N LEU A 13 6.23 14.73 9.11
CA LEU A 13 4.78 14.57 9.18
C LEU A 13 4.17 14.30 7.80
N GLY A 14 4.67 14.96 6.75
CA GLY A 14 4.23 14.70 5.38
C GLY A 14 4.50 13.27 4.93
N LEU A 15 5.67 12.72 5.30
CA LEU A 15 6.01 11.32 5.04
C LEU A 15 5.09 10.35 5.80
N ILE A 16 4.81 10.61 7.08
CA ILE A 16 3.92 9.76 7.90
C ILE A 16 2.49 9.79 7.34
N LEU A 17 1.98 10.96 6.97
CA LEU A 17 0.63 11.09 6.43
C LEU A 17 0.50 10.44 5.05
N ALA A 18 1.50 10.61 4.17
CA ALA A 18 1.50 9.97 2.86
C ALA A 18 1.56 8.43 2.96
N SER A 19 2.39 7.91 3.87
CA SER A 19 2.47 6.46 4.12
C SER A 19 1.19 5.90 4.76
N ALA A 20 0.61 6.60 5.74
CA ALA A 20 -0.66 6.22 6.33
C ALA A 20 -1.80 6.22 5.30
N GLY A 21 -1.88 7.25 4.45
CA GLY A 21 -2.86 7.35 3.36
C GLY A 21 -2.70 6.25 2.30
N SER A 22 -1.45 5.82 2.02
CA SER A 22 -1.20 4.69 1.12
C SER A 22 -1.58 3.34 1.74
N ALA A 23 -1.53 3.21 3.06
CA ALA A 23 -1.85 1.97 3.76
C ALA A 23 -3.37 1.77 3.99
N VAL A 24 -4.11 2.87 4.14
CA VAL A 24 -5.57 2.84 4.36
C VAL A 24 -6.29 2.91 3.01
N GLY A 25 -6.96 1.83 2.62
CA GLY A 25 -7.71 1.75 1.36
C GLY A 25 -9.18 1.41 1.53
N LEU A 26 -9.92 1.44 0.41
CA LEU A 26 -11.35 1.12 0.35
C LEU A 26 -11.69 -0.27 0.93
N GLY A 27 -10.77 -1.23 0.79
CA GLY A 27 -10.90 -2.57 1.37
C GLY A 27 -11.17 -2.54 2.88
N ASN A 28 -10.57 -1.61 3.61
CA ASN A 28 -10.77 -1.47 5.06
C ASN A 28 -12.17 -0.90 5.39
N LEU A 29 -12.78 -0.13 4.48
CA LEU A 29 -14.11 0.44 4.72
C LEU A 29 -15.24 -0.60 4.63
N TRP A 30 -15.12 -1.57 3.72
CA TRP A 30 -16.25 -2.46 3.40
C TRP A 30 -15.94 -3.95 3.48
N ARG A 31 -14.77 -4.40 3.02
CA ARG A 31 -14.44 -5.82 2.89
C ARG A 31 -14.02 -6.37 4.24
N PHE A 32 -13.22 -5.61 4.98
CA PHE A 32 -12.84 -5.97 6.35
C PHE A 32 -14.05 -6.19 7.26
N PRO A 33 -14.98 -5.23 7.45
CA PRO A 33 -16.13 -5.44 8.33
C PRO A 33 -17.05 -6.55 7.83
N TYR A 34 -17.21 -6.70 6.50
CA TYR A 34 -18.00 -7.77 5.91
C TYR A 34 -17.43 -9.17 6.20
N VAL A 35 -16.12 -9.35 6.03
CA VAL A 35 -15.43 -10.62 6.29
C VAL A 35 -15.36 -10.90 7.79
N ALA A 36 -15.10 -9.87 8.61
CA ALA A 36 -15.12 -10.00 10.06
C ALA A 36 -16.51 -10.41 10.56
N GLY A 37 -17.58 -9.78 10.07
CA GLY A 37 -18.95 -10.11 10.43
C GLY A 37 -19.34 -11.54 10.10
N GLN A 38 -18.92 -12.06 8.94
CA GLN A 38 -19.24 -13.44 8.53
C GLN A 38 -18.38 -14.51 9.20
N ASN A 39 -17.12 -14.22 9.51
CA ASN A 39 -16.17 -15.22 10.02
C ASN A 39 -16.10 -15.28 11.56
N GLY A 40 -17.21 -15.02 12.25
CA GLY A 40 -17.25 -15.11 13.71
C GLY A 40 -16.82 -13.84 14.45
N GLY A 41 -16.84 -12.68 13.79
CA GLY A 41 -16.75 -11.36 14.40
C GLY A 41 -15.48 -11.15 15.22
N GLY A 42 -15.64 -11.11 16.54
CA GLY A 42 -14.57 -10.87 17.50
C GLY A 42 -13.46 -11.92 17.48
N THR A 43 -13.78 -13.20 17.24
CA THR A 43 -12.77 -14.26 17.17
C THR A 43 -11.89 -14.11 15.94
N PHE A 44 -12.50 -13.75 14.79
CA PHE A 44 -11.75 -13.40 13.59
C PHE A 44 -10.85 -12.18 13.83
N LEU A 45 -11.35 -11.16 14.52
CA LEU A 45 -10.56 -9.96 14.83
C LEU A 45 -9.30 -10.29 15.65
N LEU A 46 -9.41 -11.16 16.66
CA LEU A 46 -8.24 -11.57 17.46
C LEU A 46 -7.17 -12.27 16.60
N LEU A 47 -7.58 -13.21 15.75
CA LEU A 47 -6.66 -13.89 14.83
C LEU A 47 -6.07 -12.92 13.80
N TYR A 48 -6.90 -12.03 13.25
CA TYR A 48 -6.48 -11.00 12.30
C TYR A 48 -5.41 -10.08 12.91
N LEU A 49 -5.60 -9.64 14.16
CA LEU A 49 -4.63 -8.81 14.87
C LEU A 49 -3.33 -9.59 15.10
N LEU A 50 -3.41 -10.84 15.56
CA LEU A 50 -2.22 -11.67 15.78
C LEU A 50 -1.40 -11.86 14.49
N CYS A 51 -2.06 -12.15 13.37
CA CYS A 51 -1.42 -12.24 12.06
C CYS A 51 -0.85 -10.90 11.59
N THR A 52 -1.54 -9.78 11.87
CA THR A 52 -1.08 -8.44 11.48
C THR A 52 0.16 -8.03 12.27
N PHE A 53 0.18 -8.26 13.59
CA PHE A 53 1.33 -7.94 14.44
C PHE A 53 2.56 -8.80 14.12
N THR A 54 2.36 -10.03 13.67
CA THR A 54 3.46 -10.95 13.34
C THR A 54 3.89 -10.78 11.88
N ILE A 55 3.02 -11.08 10.92
CA ILE A 55 3.37 -11.12 9.50
C ILE A 55 3.36 -9.71 8.91
N GLY A 56 2.30 -8.94 9.17
CA GLY A 56 2.11 -7.62 8.57
C GLY A 56 3.23 -6.64 8.97
N ILE A 57 3.47 -6.50 10.27
CA ILE A 57 4.50 -5.59 10.78
C ILE A 57 5.90 -6.03 10.31
N THR A 58 6.25 -7.31 10.41
CA THR A 58 7.56 -7.80 9.96
C THR A 58 7.80 -7.53 8.48
N LEU A 59 6.79 -7.72 7.62
CA LEU A 59 6.89 -7.41 6.19
C LEU A 59 7.13 -5.92 5.94
N VAL A 60 6.34 -5.04 6.58
CA VAL A 60 6.49 -3.58 6.41
C VAL A 60 7.88 -3.12 6.87
N PHE A 61 8.38 -3.65 7.99
CA PHE A 61 9.74 -3.34 8.44
C PHE A 61 10.82 -3.85 7.47
N ALA A 62 10.65 -5.05 6.91
CA ALA A 62 11.59 -5.60 5.94
C ALA A 62 11.63 -4.76 4.65
N GLU A 63 10.47 -4.38 4.11
CA GLU A 63 10.37 -3.53 2.93
C GLU A 63 10.92 -2.12 3.19
N ALA A 64 10.61 -1.53 4.35
CA ALA A 64 11.13 -0.22 4.73
C ALA A 64 12.67 -0.25 4.88
N ALA A 65 13.22 -1.27 5.54
CA ALA A 65 14.67 -1.44 5.69
C ALA A 65 15.37 -1.61 4.34
N LEU A 66 14.78 -2.39 3.43
CA LEU A 66 15.28 -2.56 2.08
C LEU A 66 15.25 -1.26 1.27
N GLY A 67 14.15 -0.50 1.38
CA GLY A 67 13.99 0.80 0.73
C GLY A 67 15.01 1.83 1.21
N VAL A 68 15.23 1.92 2.53
CA VAL A 68 16.24 2.84 3.12
C VAL A 68 17.66 2.46 2.72
N LYS A 69 17.97 1.15 2.68
CA LYS A 69 19.32 0.66 2.34
C LYS A 69 19.65 0.84 0.87
N THR A 70 18.73 0.49 -0.02
CA THR A 70 18.98 0.50 -1.47
C THR A 70 18.74 1.87 -2.09
N LYS A 71 17.87 2.69 -1.48
CA LYS A 71 17.42 4.00 -2.00
C LYS A 71 17.10 3.93 -3.49
N SER A 72 16.45 2.85 -3.92
CA SER A 72 16.18 2.54 -5.31
C SER A 72 14.74 2.09 -5.50
N ASP A 73 14.26 2.15 -6.73
CA ASP A 73 12.92 1.70 -7.12
C ASP A 73 12.77 0.19 -6.89
N PRO A 74 11.54 -0.36 -6.81
CA PRO A 74 11.32 -1.77 -6.45
C PRO A 74 12.17 -2.77 -7.27
N THR A 75 12.29 -2.55 -8.58
CA THR A 75 13.13 -3.36 -9.48
C THR A 75 14.62 -3.29 -9.15
N GLY A 76 15.11 -2.10 -8.75
CA GLY A 76 16.47 -1.87 -8.28
C GLY A 76 16.72 -2.47 -6.90
N ALA A 77 15.74 -2.37 -6.00
CA ALA A 77 15.84 -2.85 -4.62
C ALA A 77 15.94 -4.38 -4.58
N PHE A 78 15.08 -5.08 -5.33
CA PHE A 78 15.19 -6.53 -5.47
C PHE A 78 16.42 -6.95 -6.28
N GLY A 79 16.86 -6.12 -7.23
CA GLY A 79 18.10 -6.34 -7.96
C GLY A 79 19.36 -6.24 -7.12
N TRP A 80 19.34 -5.46 -6.04
CA TRP A 80 20.42 -5.37 -5.05
C TRP A 80 20.55 -6.67 -4.22
N ILE A 81 19.43 -7.35 -3.94
CA ILE A 81 19.43 -8.66 -3.26
C ILE A 81 19.94 -9.75 -4.20
N GLY A 82 19.51 -9.73 -5.47
CA GLY A 82 20.03 -10.65 -6.46
C GLY A 82 19.51 -10.36 -7.87
N PRO A 83 20.33 -10.54 -8.92
CA PRO A 83 19.93 -10.21 -10.30
C PRO A 83 18.72 -11.02 -10.79
N LYS A 84 18.53 -12.25 -10.28
CA LYS A 84 17.36 -13.10 -10.60
C LYS A 84 16.07 -12.61 -9.93
N LEU A 85 16.16 -11.87 -8.83
CA LEU A 85 14.99 -11.39 -8.07
C LEU A 85 14.44 -10.08 -8.63
N LYS A 86 15.13 -9.44 -9.59
CA LYS A 86 14.64 -8.24 -10.29
C LYS A 86 13.23 -8.41 -10.86
N PHE A 87 12.90 -9.61 -11.33
CA PHE A 87 11.58 -9.93 -11.86
C PHE A 87 10.45 -9.72 -10.84
N ILE A 88 10.69 -9.96 -9.55
CA ILE A 88 9.70 -9.75 -8.48
C ILE A 88 9.36 -8.26 -8.37
N GLY A 89 10.37 -7.38 -8.46
CA GLY A 89 10.14 -5.94 -8.49
C GLY A 89 9.34 -5.49 -9.71
N VAL A 90 9.57 -6.11 -10.88
CA VAL A 90 8.80 -5.82 -12.11
C VAL A 90 7.35 -6.26 -11.95
N LEU A 91 7.11 -7.44 -11.38
CA LEU A 91 5.75 -7.92 -11.09
C LEU A 91 5.01 -6.99 -10.13
N GLY A 92 5.69 -6.46 -9.11
CA GLY A 92 5.09 -5.49 -8.19
C GLY A 92 4.60 -4.23 -8.91
N VAL A 93 5.43 -3.67 -9.81
CA VAL A 93 5.09 -2.49 -10.62
C VAL A 93 3.97 -2.80 -11.63
N LEU A 94 3.98 -3.99 -12.24
CA LEU A 94 2.91 -4.41 -13.14
C LEU A 94 1.58 -4.56 -12.41
N THR A 95 1.62 -5.16 -11.21
CA THR A 95 0.43 -5.37 -10.37
C THR A 95 -0.19 -4.04 -9.96
N SER A 96 0.62 -3.06 -9.52
CA SER A 96 0.12 -1.73 -9.19
C SER A 96 -0.47 -1.02 -10.42
N ALA A 97 0.16 -1.15 -11.59
CA ALA A 97 -0.37 -0.59 -12.84
C ALA A 97 -1.74 -1.16 -13.23
N ILE A 98 -1.99 -2.45 -12.97
CA ILE A 98 -3.29 -3.10 -13.22
C ILE A 98 -4.35 -2.67 -12.19
N ILE A 99 -3.94 -2.45 -10.94
CA ILE A 99 -4.83 -2.04 -9.85
C ILE A 99 -5.33 -0.59 -10.02
N VAL A 100 -4.49 0.31 -10.53
CA VAL A 100 -4.81 1.74 -10.66
C VAL A 100 -6.11 1.99 -11.44
N PRO A 101 -6.32 1.46 -12.67
CA PRO A 101 -7.58 1.65 -13.40
C PRO A 101 -8.82 1.22 -12.62
N TYR A 102 -8.74 0.09 -11.91
CA TYR A 102 -9.85 -0.40 -11.09
C TYR A 102 -10.20 0.59 -9.98
N TYR A 103 -9.19 1.08 -9.24
CA TYR A 103 -9.41 2.08 -8.19
C TYR A 103 -9.85 3.44 -8.73
N SER A 104 -9.40 3.84 -9.92
CA SER A 104 -9.83 5.09 -10.57
C SER A 104 -11.32 5.08 -10.90
N VAL A 105 -11.86 3.97 -11.39
CA VAL A 105 -13.30 3.84 -11.68
C VAL A 105 -14.13 3.96 -10.40
N VAL A 106 -13.74 3.25 -9.34
CA VAL A 106 -14.45 3.30 -8.06
C VAL A 106 -14.37 4.69 -7.43
N GLY A 107 -13.20 5.34 -7.50
CA GLY A 107 -13.04 6.74 -7.08
C GLY A 107 -13.95 7.69 -7.86
N GLY A 108 -14.09 7.48 -9.17
CA GLY A 108 -15.03 8.23 -10.01
C GLY A 108 -16.48 8.10 -9.55
N TRP A 109 -16.92 6.91 -9.16
CA TRP A 109 -18.25 6.73 -8.57
C TRP A 109 -18.42 7.49 -7.27
N ILE A 110 -17.43 7.43 -6.36
CA ILE A 110 -17.48 8.16 -5.09
C ILE A 110 -17.65 9.65 -5.33
N VAL A 111 -16.85 10.24 -6.23
CA VAL A 111 -16.98 11.67 -6.59
C VAL A 111 -18.36 11.97 -7.19
N ALA A 112 -18.86 11.13 -8.09
CA ALA A 112 -20.19 11.31 -8.68
C ALA A 112 -21.31 11.27 -7.64
N TYR A 113 -21.24 10.34 -6.68
CA TYR A 113 -22.21 10.26 -5.57
C TYR A 113 -22.11 11.45 -4.63
N VAL A 114 -20.90 11.96 -4.36
CA VAL A 114 -20.69 13.17 -3.54
C VAL A 114 -21.33 14.37 -4.22
N VAL A 115 -21.07 14.60 -5.51
CA VAL A 115 -21.66 15.71 -6.26
C VAL A 115 -23.19 15.59 -6.31
N LYS A 116 -23.70 14.38 -6.57
CA LYS A 116 -25.15 14.12 -6.57
C LYS A 116 -25.79 14.33 -5.18
N SER A 117 -25.05 14.15 -4.09
CA SER A 117 -25.57 14.38 -2.74
C SER A 117 -25.75 15.87 -2.42
N PHE A 118 -25.01 16.77 -3.09
CA PHE A 118 -25.19 18.22 -2.97
C PHE A 118 -26.19 18.78 -3.98
N SER A 119 -26.40 18.09 -5.10
CA SER A 119 -27.46 18.38 -6.05
C SER A 119 -28.73 17.63 -5.64
N VAL A 120 -29.47 18.18 -4.66
CA VAL A 120 -30.87 17.80 -4.40
C VAL A 120 -31.67 17.76 -5.70
#